data_AF-A0A0S2JFH1-F1
#
_entry.id   AF-A0A0S2JFH1-F1
#
_cell.length_a   1.000
_cell.length_b   1.000
_cell.length_c   1.000
_cell.angle_alpha   90.00
_cell.angle_beta   90.00
_cell.angle_gamma   90.00
#
_symmetry.space_group_name_H-M   'P 1'
#
loop_
_entity.id
_entity.type
_entity.pdbx_description
1 polymer ?
#
loop_
_entity_poly.entity_id
_entity_poly.type
_entity_poly.pdbx_seq_one_letter_code
_entity_poly.pdbx_strand_id
1 'polypeptide(L)'
;MNINVSSQYQRITQFTSNSIAQKEPFENTLKSTTTDTVTISNDTKNKLERTTEIMAKYDLRNMSHNTLEKMSDELRNSGLMSDHEYLMMVRPSNNMEGLYNIKNDPNQSIDMIAKFEELLDIQKRSNSNPKFIDNDQKRLDSLMFFESLQS
;
A
#
# COMPACT_ATOMS: atom_id res chain seq x y z
N MET A 1 -25.46 -20.47 4.83
CA MET A 1 -25.23 -19.02 4.67
C MET A 1 -24.10 -18.88 3.66
N ASN A 2 -24.44 -18.52 2.41
CA ASN A 2 -23.49 -18.55 1.28
C ASN A 2 -23.00 -17.12 1.05
N ILE A 3 -21.79 -16.80 1.51
CA ILE A 3 -21.23 -15.45 1.42
C ILE A 3 -20.50 -15.35 0.09
N ASN A 4 -21.17 -14.71 -0.88
CA ASN A 4 -20.60 -14.35 -2.17
C ASN A 4 -19.56 -13.23 -1.95
N VAL A 5 -18.28 -13.60 -1.94
CA VAL A 5 -17.13 -12.69 -1.76
C VAL A 5 -16.62 -12.09 -3.08
N SER A 6 -17.51 -11.83 -4.04
CA SER A 6 -17.11 -11.38 -5.38
C SER A 6 -17.02 -9.85 -5.56
N SER A 7 -17.06 -9.00 -4.51
CA SER A 7 -17.21 -7.55 -4.71
C SER A 7 -16.07 -6.65 -4.20
N GLN A 8 -14.91 -7.17 -3.80
CA GLN A 8 -13.86 -6.30 -3.24
C GLN A 8 -12.46 -6.53 -3.83
N TYR A 9 -12.33 -6.47 -5.14
CA TYR A 9 -11.01 -6.37 -5.77
C TYR A 9 -11.06 -5.55 -7.06
N GLN A 10 -11.01 -4.23 -6.95
CA GLN A 10 -10.50 -3.37 -8.01
C GLN A 10 -9.73 -2.19 -7.38
N ARG A 11 -8.56 -2.47 -6.78
CA ARG A 11 -7.50 -1.45 -6.79
C ARG A 11 -6.98 -1.43 -8.22
N ILE A 12 -7.27 -0.36 -8.95
CA ILE A 12 -6.78 -0.15 -10.31
C ILE A 12 -5.28 0.13 -10.22
N THR A 13 -4.45 -0.90 -10.23
CA THR A 13 -3.06 -0.79 -10.67
C THR A 13 -3.04 -1.01 -12.18
N GLN A 14 -3.43 0.01 -12.95
CA GLN A 14 -3.08 0.07 -14.37
C GLN A 14 -1.68 0.67 -14.47
N PHE A 15 -0.66 -0.14 -14.18
CA PHE A 15 0.67 0.08 -14.74
C PHE A 15 0.62 -0.41 -16.17
N THR A 16 0.79 0.51 -17.11
CA THR A 16 0.85 0.28 -18.55
C THR A 16 1.99 -0.68 -18.90
N SER A 17 1.68 -1.96 -19.09
CA SER A 17 2.55 -2.88 -19.82
C SER A 17 2.29 -2.69 -21.32
N ASN A 18 3.13 -1.88 -21.96
CA ASN A 18 3.26 -1.86 -23.41
C ASN A 18 3.73 -3.23 -23.89
N SER A 19 2.80 -4.12 -24.25
CA SER A 19 3.11 -5.33 -25.01
C SER A 19 2.94 -5.02 -26.49
N ILE A 20 4.05 -4.79 -27.17
CA ILE A 20 4.13 -4.70 -28.63
C ILE A 20 3.78 -6.09 -29.19
N ALA A 21 2.59 -6.22 -29.77
CA ALA A 21 2.22 -7.38 -30.59
C ALA A 21 2.03 -6.89 -32.04
N GLN A 22 2.87 -7.40 -32.93
CA GLN A 22 2.89 -7.10 -34.37
C GLN A 22 1.55 -7.42 -35.05
N LYS A 23 1.03 -6.47 -35.84
CA LYS A 23 0.21 -6.74 -37.03
C LYS A 23 0.22 -5.54 -37.99
N GLU A 24 0.82 -5.72 -39.15
CA GLU A 24 0.66 -4.86 -40.34
C GLU A 24 -0.63 -5.26 -41.11
N PRO A 25 -1.13 -4.49 -42.09
CA PRO A 25 -1.44 -3.06 -42.05
C PRO A 25 -2.88 -2.79 -42.55
N PHE A 26 -3.55 -1.75 -42.06
CA PHE A 26 -4.62 -1.08 -42.82
C PHE A 26 -4.70 0.39 -42.41
N GLU A 27 -4.40 1.27 -43.37
CA GLU A 27 -4.57 2.71 -43.24
C GLU A 27 -6.05 3.07 -43.08
N ASN A 28 -6.40 3.85 -42.04
CA ASN A 28 -7.09 5.12 -42.27
C ASN A 28 -7.17 5.99 -41.00
N THR A 29 -6.51 7.13 -41.10
CA THR A 29 -6.85 8.46 -40.55
C THR A 29 -8.02 8.55 -39.57
N LEU A 30 -7.73 8.84 -38.29
CA LEU A 30 -8.56 9.68 -37.43
C LEU A 30 -7.71 10.25 -36.29
N LYS A 31 -7.40 11.54 -36.40
CA LYS A 31 -6.94 12.37 -35.28
C LYS A 31 -8.02 12.33 -34.20
N SER A 32 -7.77 11.62 -33.10
CA SER A 32 -8.49 11.80 -31.85
C SER A 32 -7.48 12.06 -30.75
N THR A 33 -7.16 13.35 -30.56
CA THR A 33 -6.71 13.83 -29.24
C THR A 33 -7.91 13.75 -28.30
N THR A 34 -8.22 12.54 -27.85
CA THR A 34 -9.11 12.31 -26.72
C THR A 34 -8.29 12.62 -25.48
N THR A 35 -8.46 13.83 -24.94
CA THR A 35 -8.08 14.11 -23.56
C THR A 35 -8.95 13.22 -22.70
N ASP A 36 -8.43 12.06 -22.29
CA ASP A 36 -9.08 11.18 -21.33
C ASP A 36 -9.24 11.95 -20.02
N THR A 37 -10.44 12.47 -19.80
CA THR A 37 -10.78 13.19 -18.58
C THR A 37 -11.22 12.17 -17.53
N VAL A 38 -10.29 11.80 -16.66
CA VAL A 38 -10.59 10.95 -15.50
C VAL A 38 -11.42 11.78 -14.51
N THR A 39 -12.73 11.53 -14.48
CA THR A 39 -13.63 12.19 -13.51
C THR A 39 -13.58 11.41 -12.20
N ILE A 40 -12.90 11.96 -11.20
CA ILE A 40 -12.85 11.42 -9.84
C ILE A 40 -14.22 11.68 -9.19
N SER A 41 -14.86 10.64 -8.66
CA SER A 41 -16.12 10.81 -7.92
C SER A 41 -15.89 11.63 -6.64
N ASN A 42 -16.89 12.40 -6.21
CA ASN A 42 -16.81 13.20 -4.98
C ASN A 42 -16.43 12.33 -3.76
N ASP A 43 -16.93 11.11 -3.69
CA ASP A 43 -16.57 10.16 -2.62
C ASP A 43 -15.08 9.80 -2.62
N THR A 44 -14.49 9.63 -3.81
CA THR A 44 -13.06 9.33 -3.95
C THR A 44 -12.22 10.53 -3.58
N LYS A 45 -12.64 11.74 -3.97
CA LYS A 45 -11.97 12.99 -3.59
C LYS A 45 -12.00 13.19 -2.07
N ASN A 46 -13.16 13.03 -1.45
CA ASN A 46 -13.32 13.19 0.01
C ASN A 46 -12.47 12.17 0.79
N LYS A 47 -12.35 10.92 0.29
CA LYS A 47 -11.49 9.90 0.90
C LYS A 47 -10.01 10.24 0.75
N LEU A 48 -9.60 10.75 -0.41
CA LEU A 48 -8.21 11.17 -0.63
C LEU A 48 -7.84 12.34 0.28
N GLU A 49 -8.67 13.38 0.34
CA GLU A 49 -8.46 14.54 1.22
C GLU A 49 -8.34 14.11 2.68
N ARG A 50 -9.26 13.26 3.17
CA ARG A 50 -9.21 12.74 4.54
C ARG A 50 -7.98 11.86 4.79
N THR A 51 -7.52 11.11 3.79
CA THR A 51 -6.28 10.33 3.90
C THR A 51 -5.09 11.28 4.04
N THR A 52 -4.98 12.30 3.19
CA THR A 52 -3.93 13.32 3.24
C THR A 52 -3.92 14.04 4.60
N GLU A 53 -5.09 14.43 5.12
CA GLU A 53 -5.22 15.07 6.44
C GLU A 53 -4.70 14.20 7.59
N ILE A 54 -4.97 12.88 7.55
CA ILE A 54 -4.46 11.95 8.56
C ILE A 54 -2.94 11.77 8.38
N MET A 55 -2.48 11.56 7.15
CA MET A 55 -1.06 11.33 6.86
C MET A 55 -0.18 12.54 7.18
N ALA A 56 -0.71 13.77 7.10
CA ALA A 56 0.02 14.98 7.49
C ALA A 56 0.42 15.02 8.98
N LYS A 57 -0.19 14.19 9.85
CA LYS A 57 0.12 14.14 11.29
C LYS A 57 1.30 13.23 11.64
N TYR A 58 1.74 12.39 10.71
CA TYR A 58 2.70 11.33 10.96
C TYR A 58 3.91 11.48 10.06
N ASP A 59 5.09 11.10 10.54
CA ASP A 59 6.30 11.02 9.72
C ASP A 59 6.69 9.55 9.59
N LEU A 60 6.46 8.97 8.42
CA LEU A 60 6.72 7.54 8.17
C LEU A 60 8.22 7.20 8.24
N ARG A 61 9.09 8.20 8.04
CA ARG A 61 10.55 8.07 8.13
C ARG A 61 11.05 8.25 9.57
N ASN A 62 10.18 8.70 10.48
CA ASN A 62 10.52 8.96 11.87
C ASN A 62 9.31 8.72 12.79
N MET A 63 8.87 7.47 12.90
CA MET A 63 7.77 7.10 13.78
C MET A 63 8.07 5.85 14.59
N SER A 64 7.45 5.76 15.77
CA SER A 64 7.50 4.57 16.61
C SER A 64 6.44 3.55 16.18
N HIS A 65 6.57 2.30 16.63
CA HIS A 65 5.55 1.27 16.36
C HIS A 65 4.19 1.65 16.95
N ASN A 66 4.17 2.21 18.16
CA ASN A 66 2.95 2.73 18.78
C ASN A 66 2.32 3.87 17.97
N THR A 67 3.14 4.71 17.36
CA THR A 67 2.67 5.77 16.47
C THR A 67 2.08 5.19 15.18
N LEU A 68 2.68 4.12 14.63
CA LEU A 68 2.19 3.43 13.43
C LEU A 68 0.85 2.75 13.69
N GLU A 69 0.68 2.13 14.86
CA GLU A 69 -0.59 1.56 15.29
C GLU A 69 -1.68 2.62 15.40
N LYS A 70 -1.38 3.77 16.05
CA LYS A 70 -2.32 4.91 16.13
C LYS A 70 -2.73 5.43 14.75
N MET A 71 -1.77 5.58 13.83
CA MET A 71 -2.05 5.98 12.45
C MET A 71 -2.97 4.97 11.75
N SER A 72 -2.68 3.68 11.91
CA SER A 72 -3.47 2.60 11.32
C SER A 72 -4.89 2.56 11.92
N ASP A 73 -5.03 2.83 13.21
CA ASP A 73 -6.33 2.99 13.88
C ASP A 73 -7.10 4.20 13.35
N GLU A 74 -6.47 5.36 13.17
CA GLU A 74 -7.13 6.54 12.59
C GLU A 74 -7.65 6.26 11.17
N LEU A 75 -6.85 5.58 10.34
CA LEU A 75 -7.25 5.18 8.99
C LEU A 75 -8.40 4.16 9.01
N ARG A 76 -8.35 3.17 9.91
CA ARG A 76 -9.41 2.15 10.07
C ARG A 76 -10.71 2.77 10.54
N ASN A 77 -10.66 3.58 11.60
CA ASN A 77 -11.84 4.24 12.16
C ASN A 77 -12.48 5.24 11.19
N SER A 78 -11.70 5.75 10.24
CA SER A 78 -12.18 6.62 9.16
C SER A 78 -12.78 5.85 7.98
N GLY A 79 -12.75 4.51 7.99
CA GLY A 79 -13.17 3.68 6.86
C GLY A 79 -12.25 3.79 5.63
N LEU A 80 -11.04 4.30 5.81
CA LEU A 80 -10.01 4.45 4.76
C LEU A 80 -9.09 3.22 4.67
N MET A 81 -9.11 2.39 5.70
CA MET A 81 -8.37 1.14 5.79
C MET A 81 -9.31 0.04 6.28
N SER A 82 -9.27 -1.13 5.64
CA SER A 82 -10.01 -2.32 6.08
C SER A 82 -9.34 -2.97 7.30
N ASP A 83 -10.09 -3.79 8.03
CA ASP A 83 -9.54 -4.56 9.17
C ASP A 83 -8.37 -5.45 8.76
N HIS A 84 -8.41 -6.00 7.54
CA HIS A 84 -7.33 -6.82 7.03
C HIS A 84 -6.05 -6.00 6.81
N GLU A 85 -6.15 -4.82 6.20
CA GLU A 85 -5.02 -3.91 6.01
C GLU A 85 -4.48 -3.41 7.33
N TYR A 86 -5.34 -3.09 8.29
CA TYR A 86 -4.94 -2.73 9.64
C TYR A 86 -4.11 -3.85 10.30
N LEU A 87 -4.58 -5.10 10.23
CA LEU A 87 -3.84 -6.24 10.78
C LEU A 87 -2.49 -6.43 10.09
N MET A 88 -2.40 -6.23 8.76
CA MET A 88 -1.14 -6.29 8.02
C MET A 88 -0.18 -5.16 8.41
N MET A 89 -0.69 -3.98 8.77
CA MET A 89 0.11 -2.83 9.19
C MET A 89 0.58 -2.93 10.64
N VAL A 90 -0.21 -3.50 11.55
CA VAL A 90 0.16 -3.55 12.97
C VAL A 90 0.94 -4.82 13.29
N ARG A 91 0.67 -5.93 12.59
CA ARG A 91 1.34 -7.22 12.83
C ARG A 91 2.14 -7.64 11.60
N PRO A 92 3.48 -7.62 11.66
CA PRO A 92 4.31 -8.18 10.59
C PRO A 92 3.91 -9.63 10.29
N SER A 93 3.92 -10.01 9.02
CA SER A 93 3.46 -11.34 8.56
C SER A 93 4.31 -12.50 9.10
N ASN A 94 5.53 -12.21 9.53
CA ASN A 94 6.39 -13.13 10.25
C ASN A 94 6.54 -12.70 11.71
N ASN A 95 6.49 -13.67 12.63
CA ASN A 95 6.97 -13.59 14.02
C ASN A 95 8.50 -13.33 14.06
N MET A 96 8.96 -12.26 13.43
CA MET A 96 10.36 -11.84 13.37
C MET A 96 10.86 -11.30 14.72
N GLU A 97 10.00 -11.22 15.74
CA GLU A 97 10.43 -11.08 17.14
C GLU A 97 11.47 -12.15 17.51
N GLY A 98 11.37 -13.36 16.94
CA GLY A 98 12.32 -14.45 17.19
C GLY A 98 13.60 -14.43 16.34
N LEU A 99 13.58 -13.82 15.14
CA LEU A 99 14.71 -13.92 14.19
C LEU A 99 15.73 -12.78 14.32
N TYR A 100 15.33 -11.63 14.84
CA TYR A 100 16.21 -10.46 14.87
C TYR A 100 16.53 -9.91 16.25
N ASN A 101 16.10 -10.55 17.34
CA ASN A 101 16.44 -10.17 18.72
C ASN A 101 16.37 -8.65 18.93
N ILE A 102 15.44 -8.00 18.22
CA ILE A 102 15.35 -6.55 18.23
C ILE A 102 14.57 -6.27 19.50
N LYS A 103 15.27 -5.78 20.51
CA LYS A 103 14.65 -5.01 21.59
C LYS A 103 14.09 -3.74 20.94
N ASN A 104 13.02 -3.88 20.16
CA ASN A 104 12.26 -2.77 19.64
C ASN A 104 11.54 -2.20 20.84
N ASP A 105 12.10 -1.14 21.43
CA ASP A 105 11.27 -0.27 22.25
C ASP A 105 10.14 0.22 21.33
N PRO A 106 8.88 -0.10 21.63
CA PRO A 106 7.76 0.27 20.76
C PRO A 106 7.58 1.80 20.66
N ASN A 107 8.28 2.57 21.50
CA ASN A 107 8.32 4.03 21.49
C ASN A 107 9.57 4.60 20.78
N GLN A 108 10.53 3.78 20.39
CA GLN A 108 11.68 4.25 19.62
C GLN A 108 11.23 4.56 18.20
N SER A 109 11.44 5.81 17.77
CA SER A 109 11.18 6.20 16.39
C SER A 109 12.23 5.59 15.46
N ILE A 110 11.74 5.06 14.34
CA ILE A 110 12.54 4.46 13.27
C ILE A 110 11.99 4.90 11.91
N ASP A 111 12.82 4.76 10.87
CA ASP A 111 12.33 4.81 9.49
C ASP A 111 11.56 3.51 9.21
N MET A 112 10.23 3.59 9.23
CA MET A 112 9.37 2.44 9.02
C MET A 112 9.51 1.90 7.60
N ILE A 113 9.67 2.78 6.60
CA ILE A 113 9.79 2.40 5.20
C ILE A 113 11.08 1.60 5.02
N ALA A 114 12.21 2.17 5.41
CA ALA A 114 13.50 1.48 5.32
C ALA A 114 13.50 0.15 6.11
N LYS A 115 12.78 0.11 7.25
CA LYS A 115 12.68 -1.13 8.03
C LYS A 115 11.90 -2.21 7.30
N PHE A 116 10.78 -1.89 6.65
CA PHE A 116 10.02 -2.87 5.88
C PHE A 116 10.72 -3.28 4.58
N GLU A 117 11.50 -2.38 3.97
CA GLU A 117 12.37 -2.73 2.84
C GLU A 117 13.42 -3.77 3.25
N GLU A 118 14.11 -3.55 4.38
CA GLU A 118 15.10 -4.49 4.92
C GLU A 118 14.46 -5.87 5.17
N LEU A 119 13.31 -5.90 5.84
CA LEU A 119 12.58 -7.14 6.14
C LEU A 119 12.15 -7.89 4.88
N LEU A 120 11.70 -7.16 3.86
CA LEU A 120 11.28 -7.75 2.60
C LEU A 120 12.47 -8.33 1.82
N ASP A 121 13.61 -7.64 1.80
CA ASP A 121 14.84 -8.14 1.17
C ASP A 121 15.32 -9.43 1.86
N ILE A 122 15.32 -9.45 3.19
CA ILE A 122 15.63 -10.66 3.97
C ILE A 122 14.69 -11.81 3.57
N GLN A 123 13.38 -11.58 3.54
CA GLN A 123 12.43 -12.65 3.22
C GLN A 123 12.61 -13.22 1.81
N LYS A 124 12.87 -12.34 0.84
CA LYS A 124 13.19 -12.71 -0.55
C LYS A 124 14.46 -13.55 -0.61
N ARG A 125 15.50 -13.20 0.15
CA ARG A 125 16.77 -13.95 0.21
C ARG A 125 16.68 -15.28 0.94
N SER A 126 15.87 -15.37 2.01
CA SER A 126 15.71 -16.57 2.81
C SER A 126 14.75 -17.60 2.22
N ASN A 127 14.25 -17.39 0.98
CA ASN A 127 13.25 -18.23 0.34
C ASN A 127 12.01 -18.47 1.23
N SER A 128 11.57 -17.39 1.89
CA SER A 128 10.39 -17.41 2.77
C SER A 128 9.13 -17.74 1.98
N ASN A 129 8.04 -18.08 2.68
CA ASN A 129 6.76 -18.36 2.04
C ASN A 129 6.36 -17.18 1.11
N PRO A 130 6.09 -17.44 -0.19
CA PRO A 130 5.71 -16.38 -1.14
C PRO A 130 4.54 -15.50 -0.67
N LYS A 131 3.60 -16.07 0.09
CA LYS A 131 2.48 -15.29 0.64
C LYS A 131 2.91 -14.22 1.65
N PHE A 132 3.97 -14.46 2.41
CA PHE A 132 4.50 -13.47 3.36
C PHE A 132 5.24 -12.36 2.62
N ILE A 133 5.99 -12.73 1.58
CA ILE A 133 6.64 -11.77 0.67
C ILE A 133 5.60 -10.86 0.00
N ASP A 134 4.51 -11.43 -0.51
CA ASP A 134 3.43 -10.67 -1.14
C ASP A 134 2.73 -9.72 -0.15
N ASN A 135 2.50 -10.16 1.09
CA ASN A 135 1.86 -9.33 2.11
C ASN A 135 2.75 -8.17 2.54
N ASP A 136 4.04 -8.43 2.74
CA ASP A 136 5.00 -7.39 3.14
C ASP A 136 5.29 -6.41 1.99
N GLN A 137 5.24 -6.88 0.73
CA GLN A 137 5.27 -5.99 -0.44
C GLN A 137 4.06 -5.07 -0.46
N LYS A 138 2.83 -5.59 -0.30
CA LYS A 138 1.60 -4.75 -0.24
C LYS A 138 1.63 -3.74 0.91
N ARG A 139 2.21 -4.12 2.04
CA ARG A 139 2.42 -3.24 3.17
C ARG A 139 3.36 -2.09 2.81
N LEU A 140 4.50 -2.40 2.20
CA LEU A 140 5.47 -1.41 1.74
C LEU A 140 4.85 -0.47 0.69
N ASP A 141 4.11 -1.02 -0.28
CA ASP A 141 3.42 -0.22 -1.31
C ASP A 141 2.41 0.77 -0.68
N SER A 142 1.74 0.35 0.40
CA SER A 142 0.82 1.22 1.14
C SER A 142 1.55 2.34 1.88
N LEU A 143 2.69 2.04 2.51
CA LEU A 143 3.52 3.04 3.18
C LEU A 143 4.11 4.05 2.18
N MET A 144 4.60 3.58 1.03
CA MET A 144 5.09 4.44 -0.05
C MET A 144 3.99 5.34 -0.62
N PHE A 145 2.77 4.79 -0.77
CA PHE A 145 1.62 5.61 -1.17
C PHE A 145 1.34 6.71 -0.14
N PHE A 146 1.31 6.37 1.15
CA PHE A 146 1.10 7.35 2.21
C PHE A 146 2.20 8.41 2.28
N GLU A 147 3.47 8.03 2.09
CA GLU A 147 4.59 8.97 1.99
C GLU A 147 4.39 9.96 0.83
N SER A 148 3.93 9.47 -0.33
CA SER A 148 3.70 10.34 -1.49
C SER A 148 2.59 11.38 -1.29
N LEU A 149 1.73 11.20 -0.28
CA LEU A 149 0.70 12.18 0.10
C LEU A 149 1.23 13.29 1.02
N GLN A 150 2.48 13.20 1.48
CA GLN A 150 3.10 14.18 2.38
C GLN A 150 3.95 15.23 1.64
N SER A 151 4.06 15.11 0.31
CA SER A 151 4.88 15.96 -0.56
C SER A 151 4.16 17.21 -1.05
#